data_AF-A0A7X7AWK8-F1
#
_entry.id   AF-A0A7X7AWK8-F1
#
_cell.length_a   1.000
_cell.length_b   1.000
_cell.length_c   1.000
_cell.angle_alpha   90.00
_cell.angle_beta   90.00
_cell.angle_gamma   90.00
#
_symmetry.space_group_name_H-M   'P 1'
#
loop_
_entity.id
_entity.type
_entity.pdbx_description
1 polymer ?
#
loop_
_entity_poly.entity_id
_entity_poly.type
_entity_poly.pdbx_seq_one_letter_code
_entity_poly.pdbx_strand_id
1 'polypeptide(L)'
;MTNTGNTTINGDAGGDIGLHPGSAFTGQASVTLSGVVHAADDVAKQAKVDLVTAYDDAAGRTPVTIIPTELGGTTLKPGVYASESGDFKITGELTLDAECDPNAVFVFQMTSTLITEVDSEVTLIGDARYCRVFWQVGSSATLGVGSHFVGHIFALTSIEAHTNATIQGQLLARNGSVTLDSNTITNGLCESEQPEEQEKPLEPEKDKPEEEIKKIPNTGISSSILYSATLITSLGGLYVLRRKK
;
A
#
# COMPACT_ATOMS: atom_id res chain seq x y z
N MET A 1 2.51 23.08 9.48
CA MET A 1 1.85 22.70 8.22
C MET A 1 1.14 23.92 7.68
N THR A 2 1.09 24.07 6.36
CA THR A 2 0.36 25.16 5.70
C THR A 2 -0.50 24.59 4.59
N ASN A 3 -1.74 25.05 4.49
CA ASN A 3 -2.64 24.75 3.38
C ASN A 3 -3.14 26.04 2.73
N THR A 4 -3.18 26.07 1.41
CA THR A 4 -3.86 27.08 0.59
C THR A 4 -4.96 26.38 -0.23
N GLY A 5 -6.08 27.06 -0.45
CA GLY A 5 -7.18 26.50 -1.25
C GLY A 5 -7.86 25.29 -0.62
N ASN A 6 -8.69 24.62 -1.41
CA ASN A 6 -9.55 23.53 -0.95
C ASN A 6 -8.83 22.20 -1.10
N THR A 7 -8.28 21.69 0.00
CA THR A 7 -7.59 20.40 0.02
C THR A 7 -8.49 19.33 0.62
N THR A 8 -8.47 18.13 0.05
CA THR A 8 -9.13 16.94 0.60
C THR A 8 -8.08 15.92 1.02
N ILE A 9 -8.19 15.41 2.25
CA ILE A 9 -7.35 14.35 2.78
C ILE A 9 -8.28 13.26 3.32
N ASN A 10 -8.25 12.09 2.71
CA ASN A 10 -9.21 11.03 2.99
C ASN A 10 -8.61 9.62 2.91
N GLY A 11 -9.32 8.66 3.51
CA GLY A 11 -9.15 7.23 3.27
C GLY A 11 -9.21 6.39 4.54
N ASP A 12 -9.46 5.09 4.34
CA ASP A 12 -9.89 4.16 5.39
C ASP A 12 -8.76 3.73 6.34
N ALA A 13 -7.51 4.05 5.99
CA ALA A 13 -6.31 3.75 6.78
C ALA A 13 -5.47 4.98 7.12
N GLY A 14 -6.00 6.15 6.81
CA GLY A 14 -5.32 7.39 7.05
C GLY A 14 -6.13 8.53 6.47
N GLY A 15 -6.60 9.39 7.35
CA GLY A 15 -7.04 10.74 7.05
C GLY A 15 -6.53 11.69 8.12
N ASP A 16 -5.51 11.31 8.88
CA ASP A 16 -5.02 12.06 10.02
C ASP A 16 -3.92 13.02 9.58
N ILE A 17 -3.80 14.13 10.31
CA ILE A 17 -2.71 15.08 10.15
C ILE A 17 -1.94 15.12 11.46
N GLY A 18 -0.68 14.72 11.43
CA GLY A 18 0.22 14.79 12.58
C GLY A 18 1.20 15.97 12.48
N LEU A 19 1.32 16.74 13.55
CA LEU A 19 2.36 17.77 13.70
C LEU A 19 3.14 17.53 15.00
N HIS A 20 4.44 17.31 14.90
CA HIS A 20 5.32 17.23 16.05
C HIS A 20 6.77 17.63 15.69
N PRO A 21 7.47 18.42 16.55
CA PRO A 21 7.01 19.00 17.82
C PRO A 21 6.17 20.28 17.65
N GLY A 22 6.10 20.84 16.44
CA GLY A 22 5.25 22.00 16.16
C GLY A 22 3.77 21.66 16.23
N SER A 23 2.93 22.68 16.45
CA SER A 23 1.46 22.55 16.51
C SER A 23 0.73 23.48 15.53
N ALA A 24 1.46 24.30 14.78
CA ALA A 24 0.87 25.29 13.88
C ALA A 24 0.37 24.65 12.58
N PHE A 25 -0.94 24.77 12.34
CA PHE A 25 -1.59 24.41 11.09
C PHE A 25 -2.35 25.61 10.50
N THR A 26 -1.71 26.31 9.56
CA THR A 26 -2.30 27.44 8.86
C THR A 26 -3.18 26.94 7.69
N GLY A 27 -4.37 27.51 7.52
CA GLY A 27 -5.28 27.15 6.43
C GLY A 27 -6.13 25.90 6.68
N GLN A 28 -6.22 25.42 7.93
CA GLN A 28 -6.98 24.23 8.30
C GLN A 28 -8.48 24.31 7.93
N ALA A 29 -9.08 25.50 7.97
CA ALA A 29 -10.51 25.67 7.69
C ALA A 29 -10.93 25.33 6.25
N SER A 30 -9.98 25.28 5.31
CA SER A 30 -10.23 24.88 3.92
C SER A 30 -9.82 23.44 3.61
N VAL A 31 -9.50 22.65 4.64
CA VAL A 31 -9.19 21.23 4.51
C VAL A 31 -10.41 20.39 4.85
N THR A 32 -10.84 19.56 3.91
CA THR A 32 -11.81 18.47 4.16
C THR A 32 -11.04 17.24 4.58
N LEU A 33 -11.32 16.74 5.78
CA LEU A 33 -10.55 15.68 6.42
C LEU A 33 -11.47 14.52 6.84
N SER A 34 -11.12 13.28 6.49
CA SER A 34 -11.85 12.10 7.02
C SER A 34 -11.34 11.61 8.38
N GLY A 35 -10.16 12.04 8.80
CA GLY A 35 -9.55 11.72 10.09
C GLY A 35 -9.45 12.92 11.05
N VAL A 36 -8.44 12.89 11.91
CA VAL A 36 -8.24 13.82 13.03
C VAL A 36 -6.91 14.57 12.91
N VAL A 37 -6.89 15.82 13.39
CA VAL A 37 -5.64 16.59 13.53
C VAL A 37 -5.02 16.31 14.90
N HIS A 38 -3.82 15.73 14.89
CA HIS A 38 -2.96 15.48 16.04
C HIS A 38 -1.85 16.53 16.10
N ALA A 39 -2.04 17.59 16.90
CA ALA A 39 -1.10 18.70 17.01
C ALA A 39 -0.33 18.67 18.33
N ALA A 40 0.96 18.35 18.27
CA ALA A 40 1.88 18.26 19.40
C ALA A 40 1.43 17.31 20.53
N ASP A 41 0.63 16.30 20.23
CA ASP A 41 0.22 15.26 21.18
C ASP A 41 1.12 14.00 21.11
N ASP A 42 0.81 13.01 21.95
CA ASP A 42 1.57 11.77 22.03
C ASP A 42 1.41 10.90 20.77
N VAL A 43 0.29 11.01 20.06
CA VAL A 43 0.07 10.28 18.79
C VAL A 43 0.98 10.83 17.71
N ALA A 44 1.01 12.15 17.52
CA ALA A 44 1.90 12.80 16.56
C ALA A 44 3.38 12.63 16.94
N LYS A 45 3.69 12.60 18.24
CA LYS A 45 5.04 12.30 18.74
C LYS A 45 5.47 10.88 18.38
N GLN A 46 4.61 9.89 18.59
CA GLN A 46 4.92 8.50 18.24
C GLN A 46 5.04 8.34 16.72
N ALA A 47 4.11 8.91 15.95
CA ALA A 47 4.17 8.89 14.49
C ALA A 47 5.47 9.49 13.95
N LYS A 48 6.04 10.48 14.65
CA LYS A 48 7.35 11.05 14.30
C LYS A 48 8.50 10.06 14.51
N VAL A 49 8.48 9.30 15.59
CA VAL A 49 9.48 8.25 15.87
C VAL A 49 9.36 7.14 14.82
N ASP A 50 8.13 6.76 14.47
CA ASP A 50 7.87 5.72 13.47
C ASP A 50 8.32 6.18 12.08
N LEU A 51 8.10 7.46 11.73
CA LEU A 51 8.62 8.05 10.49
C LEU A 51 10.16 8.03 10.43
N VAL A 52 10.85 8.32 11.54
CA VAL A 52 12.32 8.21 11.57
C VAL A 52 12.76 6.77 11.29
N THR A 53 12.10 5.81 11.93
CA THR A 53 12.39 4.37 11.72
C THR A 53 12.13 3.95 10.27
N ALA A 54 11.00 4.36 9.68
CA ALA A 54 10.65 4.04 8.30
C ALA A 54 11.62 4.68 7.29
N TYR A 55 12.03 5.92 7.53
CA TYR A 55 13.04 6.59 6.71
C TYR A 55 14.37 5.83 6.74
N ASP A 56 14.85 5.47 7.94
CA ASP A 56 16.15 4.83 8.11
C ASP A 56 16.13 3.40 7.56
N ASP A 57 14.99 2.67 7.67
CA ASP A 57 14.79 1.38 7.01
C ASP A 57 14.82 1.51 5.48
N ALA A 58 14.05 2.44 4.91
CA ALA A 58 14.00 2.67 3.47
C ALA A 58 15.38 3.06 2.91
N ALA A 59 16.14 3.91 3.62
CA ALA A 59 17.51 4.30 3.26
C ALA A 59 18.50 3.13 3.32
N GLY A 60 18.26 2.13 4.17
CA GLY A 60 19.12 0.97 4.37
C GLY A 60 18.82 -0.24 3.49
N ARG A 61 17.75 -0.21 2.68
CA ARG A 61 17.36 -1.36 1.84
C ARG A 61 18.42 -1.69 0.78
N THR A 62 18.66 -2.98 0.58
CA THR A 62 19.59 -3.56 -0.39
C THR A 62 19.01 -4.86 -0.97
N PRO A 63 19.47 -5.34 -2.15
CA PRO A 63 20.45 -4.74 -3.05
C PRO A 63 19.89 -3.52 -3.79
N VAL A 64 20.75 -2.53 -4.06
CA VAL A 64 20.38 -1.27 -4.72
C VAL A 64 20.80 -1.30 -6.19
N THR A 65 19.90 -0.86 -7.06
CA THR A 65 20.20 -0.56 -8.47
C THR A 65 20.39 0.94 -8.64
N ILE A 66 21.56 1.36 -9.12
CA ILE A 66 21.81 2.78 -9.43
C ILE A 66 21.19 3.10 -10.80
N ILE A 67 20.37 4.15 -10.86
CA ILE A 67 19.68 4.59 -12.08
C ILE A 67 19.81 6.11 -12.27
N PRO A 68 19.62 6.64 -13.49
CA PRO A 68 19.65 8.07 -13.76
C PRO A 68 18.61 8.87 -12.95
N THR A 69 18.84 10.17 -12.81
CA THR A 69 17.94 11.12 -12.12
C THR A 69 16.53 11.18 -12.73
N GLU A 70 16.40 11.09 -14.06
CA GLU A 70 15.11 11.16 -14.72
C GLU A 70 14.41 9.80 -14.71
N LEU A 71 13.24 9.75 -14.08
CA LEU A 71 12.38 8.57 -14.00
C LEU A 71 11.26 8.59 -15.06
N GLY A 72 10.94 9.75 -15.59
CA GLY A 72 9.97 9.93 -16.65
C GLY A 72 10.35 9.22 -17.95
N GLY A 73 9.36 8.61 -18.59
CA GLY A 73 9.53 7.76 -19.78
C GLY A 73 10.10 6.37 -19.49
N THR A 74 10.17 5.97 -18.22
CA THR A 74 10.71 4.65 -17.82
C THR A 74 9.63 3.74 -17.25
N THR A 75 9.87 2.44 -17.37
CA THR A 75 9.11 1.40 -16.65
C THR A 75 10.07 0.68 -15.72
N LEU A 76 9.78 0.71 -14.43
CA LEU A 76 10.57 0.05 -13.39
C LEU A 76 9.85 -1.17 -12.86
N LYS A 77 10.63 -2.20 -12.56
CA LYS A 77 10.20 -3.46 -11.95
C LYS A 77 10.32 -3.37 -10.43
N PRO A 78 9.86 -4.37 -9.66
CA PRO A 78 10.01 -4.33 -8.21
C PRO A 78 11.49 -4.29 -7.82
N GLY A 79 11.85 -3.41 -6.88
CA GLY A 79 13.25 -3.23 -6.51
C GLY A 79 13.54 -2.02 -5.65
N VAL A 80 14.82 -1.90 -5.30
CA VAL A 80 15.39 -0.73 -4.60
C VAL A 80 16.27 0.03 -5.58
N TYR A 81 15.96 1.31 -5.77
CA TYR A 81 16.57 2.19 -6.74
C TYR A 81 17.22 3.37 -6.04
N ALA A 82 18.46 3.67 -6.37
CA ALA A 82 19.10 4.91 -5.92
C ALA A 82 19.52 5.78 -7.10
N SER A 83 19.38 7.09 -6.93
CA SER A 83 19.78 8.05 -7.96
C SER A 83 21.30 8.13 -8.07
N GLU A 84 21.80 8.08 -9.31
CA GLU A 84 23.21 8.29 -9.63
C GLU A 84 23.71 9.68 -9.19
N SER A 85 22.90 10.73 -9.35
CA SER A 85 23.28 12.11 -8.98
C SER A 85 22.74 12.54 -7.61
N GLY A 86 22.00 11.66 -6.94
CA GLY A 86 21.46 11.89 -5.62
C GLY A 86 20.07 12.53 -5.59
N ASP A 87 19.53 12.97 -6.72
CA ASP A 87 18.17 13.51 -6.88
C ASP A 87 17.35 12.67 -7.86
N PHE A 88 16.02 12.65 -7.68
CA PHE A 88 15.11 12.10 -8.69
C PHE A 88 14.18 13.17 -9.21
N LYS A 89 13.87 13.06 -10.50
CA LYS A 89 12.89 13.88 -11.19
C LYS A 89 11.95 13.01 -12.01
N ILE A 90 10.69 13.45 -12.14
CA ILE A 90 9.69 12.82 -12.99
C ILE A 90 9.17 13.84 -14.01
N THR A 91 9.55 13.66 -15.28
CA THR A 91 8.98 14.38 -16.44
C THR A 91 8.07 13.46 -17.24
N GLY A 92 6.78 13.78 -17.33
CA GLY A 92 5.82 12.87 -17.97
C GLY A 92 5.52 11.68 -17.07
N GLU A 93 5.53 10.46 -17.63
CA GLU A 93 5.07 9.26 -16.94
C GLU A 93 6.22 8.38 -16.42
N LEU A 94 6.16 7.98 -15.15
CA LEU A 94 6.90 6.84 -14.60
C LEU A 94 5.93 5.67 -14.43
N THR A 95 6.23 4.52 -15.03
CA THR A 95 5.43 3.30 -14.84
C THR A 95 6.11 2.36 -13.85
N LEU A 96 5.37 1.88 -12.84
CA LEU A 96 5.80 0.82 -11.93
C LEU A 96 5.03 -0.46 -12.26
N ASP A 97 5.75 -1.46 -12.74
CA ASP A 97 5.20 -2.75 -13.13
C ASP A 97 5.54 -3.81 -12.08
N ALA A 98 4.52 -4.33 -11.41
CA ALA A 98 4.70 -5.36 -10.40
C ALA A 98 4.77 -6.79 -10.97
N GLU A 99 4.69 -6.96 -12.29
CA GLU A 99 4.82 -8.25 -12.97
C GLU A 99 3.86 -9.33 -12.43
N CYS A 100 2.63 -8.92 -12.12
CA CYS A 100 1.56 -9.73 -11.51
C CYS A 100 1.85 -10.19 -10.08
N ASP A 101 2.73 -9.50 -9.34
CA ASP A 101 2.96 -9.73 -7.91
C ASP A 101 2.33 -8.60 -7.06
N PRO A 102 1.17 -8.84 -6.41
CA PRO A 102 0.57 -7.84 -5.51
C PRO A 102 1.43 -7.50 -4.29
N ASN A 103 2.46 -8.30 -4.00
CA ASN A 103 3.44 -8.07 -2.95
C ASN A 103 4.73 -7.40 -3.45
N ALA A 104 4.79 -7.00 -4.73
CA ALA A 104 5.88 -6.21 -5.27
C ALA A 104 6.14 -4.96 -4.42
N VAL A 105 7.41 -4.60 -4.25
CA VAL A 105 7.83 -3.42 -3.49
C VAL A 105 8.74 -2.57 -4.36
N PHE A 106 8.52 -1.26 -4.32
CA PHE A 106 9.35 -0.25 -4.97
C PHE A 106 9.89 0.68 -3.90
N VAL A 107 11.21 0.80 -3.81
CA VAL A 107 11.88 1.73 -2.89
C VAL A 107 12.79 2.64 -3.69
N PHE A 108 12.59 3.94 -3.56
CA PHE A 108 13.41 4.98 -4.17
C PHE A 108 14.23 5.68 -3.09
N GLN A 109 15.56 5.62 -3.22
CA GLN A 109 16.53 6.22 -2.33
C GLN A 109 17.19 7.40 -3.03
N MET A 110 17.20 8.57 -2.40
CA MET A 110 17.89 9.74 -2.94
C MET A 110 18.47 10.57 -1.80
N THR A 111 19.69 11.08 -1.99
CA THR A 111 20.40 11.88 -0.97
C THR A 111 19.98 13.35 -0.99
N SER A 112 19.34 13.79 -2.07
CA SER A 112 18.92 15.16 -2.34
C SER A 112 17.41 15.21 -2.54
N THR A 113 16.92 15.79 -3.64
CA THR A 113 15.53 16.18 -3.84
C THR A 113 14.74 15.17 -4.67
N LEU A 114 13.41 15.18 -4.47
CA LEU A 114 12.44 14.61 -5.41
C LEU A 114 11.65 15.75 -6.07
N ILE A 115 11.59 15.80 -7.38
CA ILE A 115 10.80 16.80 -8.12
C ILE A 115 9.88 16.10 -9.13
N THR A 116 8.58 16.37 -9.07
CA THR A 116 7.67 16.00 -10.16
C THR A 116 7.33 17.24 -10.97
N GLU A 117 7.41 17.16 -12.29
CA GLU A 117 7.08 18.27 -13.17
C GLU A 117 5.55 18.47 -13.26
N VAL A 118 5.13 19.58 -13.86
CA VAL A 118 3.72 19.85 -14.16
C VAL A 118 3.11 18.69 -14.94
N ASP A 119 1.93 18.24 -14.52
CA ASP A 119 1.15 17.15 -15.13
C ASP A 119 1.91 15.83 -15.30
N SER A 120 2.96 15.59 -14.51
CA SER A 120 3.65 14.30 -14.45
C SER A 120 2.81 13.24 -13.73
N GLU A 121 3.06 11.97 -14.03
CA GLU A 121 2.25 10.84 -13.57
C GLU A 121 3.12 9.66 -13.11
N VAL A 122 2.72 9.02 -12.02
CA VAL A 122 3.22 7.70 -11.60
C VAL A 122 2.12 6.67 -11.81
N THR A 123 2.29 5.79 -12.80
CA THR A 123 1.30 4.76 -13.16
C THR A 123 1.67 3.42 -12.53
N LEU A 124 0.66 2.73 -11.98
CA LEU A 124 0.81 1.38 -11.45
C LEU A 124 0.21 0.37 -12.42
N ILE A 125 0.99 -0.64 -12.81
CA ILE A 125 0.53 -1.77 -13.64
C ILE A 125 0.96 -3.10 -13.03
N GLY A 126 0.43 -4.20 -13.57
CA GLY A 126 0.84 -5.56 -13.18
C GLY A 126 0.58 -5.86 -11.71
N ASP A 127 -0.53 -5.37 -11.15
CA ASP A 127 -0.93 -5.48 -9.74
C ASP A 127 -0.08 -4.66 -8.74
N ALA A 128 0.65 -3.65 -9.22
CA ALA A 128 1.39 -2.75 -8.34
C ALA A 128 0.40 -1.98 -7.45
N ARG A 129 0.79 -1.77 -6.18
CA ARG A 129 -0.05 -1.13 -5.15
C ARG A 129 0.68 0.06 -4.54
N TYR A 130 0.02 1.21 -4.48
CA TYR A 130 0.62 2.46 -3.98
C TYR A 130 1.21 2.31 -2.57
N CYS A 131 0.56 1.52 -1.73
CA CYS A 131 0.96 1.29 -0.35
C CYS A 131 2.23 0.43 -0.21
N ARG A 132 2.82 -0.02 -1.34
CA ARG A 132 4.11 -0.71 -1.44
C ARG A 132 5.16 0.09 -2.20
N VAL A 133 4.91 1.38 -2.42
CA VAL A 133 5.82 2.32 -3.08
C VAL A 133 6.33 3.31 -2.03
N PHE A 134 7.65 3.36 -1.85
CA PHE A 134 8.30 4.15 -0.79
C PHE A 134 9.38 5.06 -1.37
N TRP A 135 9.35 6.33 -0.97
CA TRP A 135 10.27 7.36 -1.44
C TRP A 135 11.04 7.94 -0.26
N GLN A 136 12.28 7.50 -0.07
CA GLN A 136 13.18 8.09 0.90
C GLN A 136 13.89 9.28 0.27
N VAL A 137 13.61 10.48 0.78
CA VAL A 137 14.10 11.76 0.21
C VAL A 137 15.08 12.43 1.17
N GLY A 138 16.35 12.52 0.76
CA GLY A 138 17.46 13.05 1.56
C GLY A 138 17.36 14.54 1.92
N SER A 139 16.55 15.30 1.18
CA SER A 139 16.25 16.70 1.47
C SER A 139 14.74 16.95 1.43
N SER A 140 14.22 17.58 0.38
CA SER A 140 12.81 17.95 0.20
C SER A 140 12.21 17.31 -1.04
N ALA A 141 10.89 17.15 -1.02
CA ALA A 141 10.11 16.79 -2.20
C ALA A 141 9.24 17.97 -2.67
N THR A 142 9.17 18.17 -3.98
CA THR A 142 8.28 19.14 -4.63
C THR A 142 7.43 18.40 -5.65
N LEU A 143 6.11 18.38 -5.44
CA LEU A 143 5.15 17.80 -6.36
C LEU A 143 4.57 18.91 -7.24
N GLY A 144 4.80 18.80 -8.55
CA GLY A 144 4.40 19.78 -9.56
C GLY A 144 2.88 19.96 -9.65
N VAL A 145 2.47 21.11 -10.21
CA VAL A 145 1.05 21.44 -10.45
C VAL A 145 0.40 20.32 -11.26
N GLY A 146 -0.77 19.86 -10.83
CA GLY A 146 -1.55 18.84 -11.55
C GLY A 146 -0.91 17.45 -11.60
N SER A 147 0.23 17.21 -10.95
CA SER A 147 0.88 15.89 -10.96
C SER A 147 0.04 14.82 -10.25
N HIS A 148 0.12 13.59 -10.76
CA HIS A 148 -0.43 12.39 -10.11
C HIS A 148 0.69 11.57 -9.50
N PHE A 149 0.77 11.56 -8.18
CA PHE A 149 1.84 10.91 -7.43
C PHE A 149 1.33 9.70 -6.65
N VAL A 150 2.18 8.69 -6.57
CA VAL A 150 1.86 7.41 -5.94
C VAL A 150 2.95 7.01 -4.95
N GLY A 151 2.54 6.65 -3.73
CA GLY A 151 3.40 6.10 -2.69
C GLY A 151 3.59 6.99 -1.46
N HIS A 152 4.44 6.51 -0.55
CA HIS A 152 4.73 7.16 0.72
C HIS A 152 6.05 7.94 0.64
N ILE A 153 6.00 9.26 0.79
CA ILE A 153 7.18 10.12 0.84
C ILE A 153 7.67 10.24 2.28
N PHE A 154 8.92 9.86 2.51
CA PHE A 154 9.67 10.09 3.74
C PHE A 154 10.76 11.14 3.47
N ALA A 155 10.42 12.41 3.64
CA ALA A 155 11.36 13.52 3.40
C ALA A 155 12.12 13.91 4.66
N LEU A 156 13.43 14.14 4.54
CA LEU A 156 14.25 14.59 5.66
C LEU A 156 13.88 15.99 6.11
N THR A 157 13.56 16.88 5.19
CA THR A 157 13.23 18.28 5.47
C THR A 157 11.78 18.58 5.15
N SER A 158 11.44 19.15 3.99
CA SER A 158 10.09 19.61 3.68
C SER A 158 9.45 18.85 2.52
N ILE A 159 8.12 18.98 2.41
CA ILE A 159 7.33 18.52 1.28
C ILE A 159 6.43 19.66 0.82
N GLU A 160 6.44 19.96 -0.46
CA GLU A 160 5.56 20.92 -1.10
C GLU A 160 4.73 20.21 -2.15
N ALA A 161 3.41 20.23 -2.01
CA ALA A 161 2.48 19.80 -3.05
C ALA A 161 1.85 21.04 -3.67
N HIS A 162 2.16 21.30 -4.93
CA HIS A 162 1.63 22.45 -5.65
C HIS A 162 0.17 22.25 -6.05
N THR A 163 -0.43 23.31 -6.58
CA THR A 163 -1.85 23.40 -6.92
C THR A 163 -2.34 22.15 -7.65
N ASN A 164 -3.40 21.54 -7.14
CA ASN A 164 -4.09 20.41 -7.75
C ASN A 164 -3.25 19.13 -7.94
N ALA A 165 -2.06 19.01 -7.33
CA ALA A 165 -1.39 17.71 -7.28
C ALA A 165 -2.29 16.71 -6.53
N THR A 166 -2.37 15.49 -7.06
CA THR A 166 -3.13 14.38 -6.47
C THR A 166 -2.17 13.30 -6.00
N ILE A 167 -2.40 12.77 -4.80
CA ILE A 167 -1.50 11.86 -4.13
C ILE A 167 -2.28 10.64 -3.66
N GLN A 168 -1.84 9.46 -4.08
CA GLN A 168 -2.27 8.20 -3.49
C GLN A 168 -1.15 7.66 -2.58
N GLY A 169 -1.25 7.92 -1.28
CA GLY A 169 -0.23 7.58 -0.29
C GLY A 169 -0.11 8.63 0.81
N GLN A 170 1.12 8.85 1.31
CA GLN A 170 1.37 9.74 2.46
C GLN A 170 2.51 10.72 2.20
N LEU A 171 2.37 11.94 2.75
CA LEU A 171 3.38 12.99 2.71
C LEU A 171 3.96 13.21 4.12
N LEU A 172 5.13 12.62 4.42
CA LEU A 172 5.70 12.61 5.76
C LEU A 172 7.05 13.33 5.82
N ALA A 173 7.07 14.50 6.46
CA ALA A 173 8.25 15.35 6.61
C ALA A 173 8.89 15.23 8.01
N ARG A 174 10.19 14.94 8.07
CA ARG A 174 10.94 14.76 9.32
C ARG A 174 11.31 16.07 9.99
N ASN A 175 11.92 17.03 9.31
CA ASN A 175 12.48 18.21 10.02
C ASN A 175 11.89 19.55 9.56
N GLY A 176 11.12 19.54 8.47
CA GLY A 176 10.51 20.72 7.88
C GLY A 176 8.99 20.67 7.90
N SER A 177 8.39 21.37 6.94
CA SER A 177 6.95 21.54 6.81
C SER A 177 6.39 20.73 5.66
N VAL A 178 5.10 20.40 5.77
CA VAL A 178 4.25 20.06 4.62
C VAL A 178 3.45 21.31 4.24
N THR A 179 3.55 21.69 2.96
CA THR A 179 2.80 22.79 2.34
C THR A 179 1.91 22.23 1.24
N LEU A 180 0.61 22.53 1.30
CA LEU A 180 -0.40 22.06 0.36
C LEU A 180 -1.09 23.23 -0.34
N ASP A 181 -1.51 23.00 -1.58
CA ASP A 181 -2.37 23.90 -2.35
C ASP A 181 -3.42 23.10 -3.15
N SER A 182 -4.67 23.17 -2.70
CA SER A 182 -5.83 22.61 -3.42
C SER A 182 -5.65 21.12 -3.82
N ASN A 183 -5.06 20.31 -2.94
CA ASN A 183 -4.66 18.94 -3.25
C ASN A 183 -5.76 17.91 -2.93
N THR A 184 -5.65 16.72 -3.53
CA THR A 184 -6.39 15.53 -3.10
C THR A 184 -5.40 14.46 -2.65
N ILE A 185 -5.50 14.02 -1.41
CA ILE A 185 -4.62 13.01 -0.82
C ILE A 185 -5.48 11.84 -0.34
N THR A 186 -5.28 10.66 -0.92
CA THR A 186 -5.97 9.42 -0.54
C THR A 186 -5.00 8.43 0.10
N ASN A 187 -5.36 7.88 1.26
CA ASN A 187 -4.57 6.82 1.91
C ASN A 187 -5.46 5.71 2.51
N GLY A 188 -5.23 4.48 2.10
CA GLY A 188 -5.96 3.29 2.52
C GLY A 188 -5.01 2.17 2.96
N LEU A 189 -5.59 1.05 3.38
CA LEU A 189 -4.81 -0.10 3.80
C LEU A 189 -4.26 -0.78 2.55
N CYS A 190 -3.07 -1.33 2.67
CA CYS A 190 -2.62 -2.38 1.76
C CYS A 190 -3.45 -3.62 2.07
N GLU A 191 -4.55 -3.83 1.35
CA GLU A 191 -5.33 -5.06 1.48
C GLU A 191 -4.40 -6.24 1.23
N SER A 192 -4.11 -7.04 2.25
CA SER A 192 -3.49 -8.34 2.00
C SER A 192 -4.49 -9.18 1.22
N GLU A 193 -4.05 -9.87 0.16
CA GLU A 193 -4.86 -10.96 -0.37
C GLU A 193 -5.08 -11.96 0.78
N GLN A 194 -6.30 -11.98 1.31
CA GLN A 194 -6.72 -13.03 2.19
C GLN A 194 -6.73 -14.29 1.31
N PRO A 195 -6.00 -15.37 1.64
CA PRO A 195 -6.14 -16.61 0.91
C PRO A 195 -7.62 -16.96 0.91
N GLU A 196 -8.21 -17.16 -0.28
CA GLU A 196 -9.53 -17.79 -0.36
C GLU A 196 -9.46 -19.04 0.50
N GLU A 197 -10.20 -19.04 1.60
CA GLU A 197 -10.39 -20.24 2.40
C GLU A 197 -11.14 -21.20 1.49
N GLN A 198 -10.40 -22.06 0.78
CA GLN A 198 -10.99 -23.15 0.02
C GLN A 198 -11.91 -23.88 0.98
N GLU A 199 -13.22 -23.77 0.77
CA GLU A 199 -14.19 -24.56 1.50
C GLU A 199 -13.73 -26.02 1.42
N LYS A 200 -13.28 -26.54 2.57
CA LYS A 200 -12.91 -27.95 2.70
C LYS A 200 -14.08 -28.75 2.14
N PRO A 201 -13.88 -29.67 1.17
CA PRO A 201 -14.98 -30.49 0.67
C PRO A 201 -15.72 -31.10 1.85
N LEU A 202 -17.05 -30.88 1.91
CA LEU A 202 -17.91 -31.43 2.94
C LEU A 202 -17.64 -32.93 3.02
N GLU A 203 -17.03 -33.35 4.12
CA GLU A 203 -16.77 -34.74 4.41
C GLU A 203 -18.14 -35.42 4.60
N PRO A 204 -18.45 -36.51 3.87
CA PRO A 204 -19.78 -37.10 3.93
C PRO A 204 -20.07 -37.55 5.37
N GLU A 205 -21.12 -36.97 5.94
CA GLU A 205 -21.59 -37.23 7.29
C GLU A 205 -21.89 -38.73 7.45
N LYS A 206 -21.12 -39.43 8.29
CA LYS A 206 -21.13 -40.90 8.39
C LYS A 206 -22.17 -41.46 9.38
N ASP A 207 -23.08 -40.64 9.90
CA ASP A 207 -24.05 -41.09 10.90
C ASP A 207 -25.47 -40.59 10.60
N LYS A 208 -26.07 -41.15 9.55
CA LYS A 208 -27.53 -41.21 9.44
C LYS A 208 -27.95 -42.67 9.55
N PRO A 209 -28.86 -43.06 10.46
CA PRO A 209 -29.41 -44.40 10.45
C PRO A 209 -30.12 -44.62 9.11
N GLU A 210 -29.76 -45.69 8.39
CA GLU A 210 -30.52 -46.15 7.23
C GLU A 210 -31.95 -46.45 7.68
N GLU A 211 -32.91 -45.62 7.26
CA GLU A 211 -34.32 -45.99 7.31
C GLU A 211 -34.52 -47.19 6.37
N GLU A 212 -35.10 -48.24 6.91
CA GLU A 212 -35.37 -49.52 6.26
C GLU A 212 -36.13 -49.32 4.94
N ILE A 213 -35.44 -49.48 3.80
CA ILE A 213 -36.05 -49.38 2.47
C ILE A 213 -36.98 -50.61 2.27
N LYS A 214 -38.28 -50.37 2.38
CA LYS A 214 -39.33 -51.34 2.04
C LYS A 214 -39.21 -51.71 0.55
N LYS A 215 -38.92 -52.99 0.27
CA LYS A 215 -38.82 -53.55 -1.10
C LYS A 215 -40.04 -53.17 -1.95
N ILE A 216 -39.81 -52.48 -3.05
CA ILE A 216 -40.76 -52.37 -4.17
C ILE A 216 -40.32 -53.39 -5.24
N PRO A 217 -41.24 -54.19 -5.81
CA PRO A 217 -40.89 -55.20 -6.81
C PRO A 217 -40.42 -54.57 -8.13
N ASN A 218 -39.47 -55.28 -8.73
CA ASN A 218 -38.65 -54.94 -9.88
C ASN A 218 -39.44 -54.92 -11.20
N THR A 219 -39.41 -53.80 -11.93
CA THR A 219 -39.68 -53.76 -13.38
C THR A 219 -38.76 -52.77 -14.09
N GLY A 220 -37.66 -53.30 -14.65
CA GLY A 220 -37.16 -52.96 -15.99
C GLY A 220 -36.29 -51.71 -16.22
N ILE A 221 -34.99 -51.95 -16.49
CA ILE A 221 -34.12 -51.36 -17.57
C ILE A 221 -33.89 -49.81 -17.51
N SER A 222 -32.71 -49.17 -17.56
CA SER A 222 -31.35 -49.39 -18.08
C SER A 222 -30.34 -48.46 -17.35
N SER A 223 -29.07 -48.87 -17.25
CA SER A 223 -27.91 -48.16 -16.66
C SER A 223 -27.53 -46.87 -17.43
N SER A 224 -26.90 -45.84 -16.86
CA SER A 224 -25.46 -45.87 -16.49
C SER A 224 -24.96 -44.53 -15.92
N ILE A 225 -24.42 -44.51 -14.68
CA ILE A 225 -23.32 -43.63 -14.25
C ILE A 225 -22.49 -44.42 -13.21
N LEU A 226 -21.27 -44.82 -13.59
CA LEU A 226 -20.24 -45.31 -12.67
C LEU A 226 -19.37 -44.14 -12.22
N TYR A 227 -19.08 -44.02 -10.93
CA TYR A 227 -17.81 -43.48 -10.43
C TYR A 227 -17.33 -44.35 -9.27
N SER A 228 -16.20 -45.02 -9.48
CA SER A 228 -15.46 -45.78 -8.47
C SER A 228 -14.45 -44.87 -7.80
N ALA A 229 -14.39 -44.86 -6.47
CA ALA A 229 -13.28 -44.33 -5.69
C ALA A 229 -12.80 -45.42 -4.73
N THR A 230 -11.56 -45.89 -4.92
CA THR A 230 -10.90 -46.85 -4.03
C THR A 230 -10.09 -46.09 -2.99
N LEU A 231 -10.36 -46.41 -1.72
CA LEU A 231 -9.79 -45.89 -0.49
C LEU A 231 -8.39 -46.47 -0.24
N ILE A 232 -7.41 -45.66 0.16
CA ILE A 232 -6.25 -46.12 0.96
C ILE A 232 -6.09 -45.20 2.16
N THR A 233 -6.26 -45.80 3.34
CA THR A 233 -6.09 -45.23 4.68
C THR A 233 -4.65 -45.40 5.18
N SER A 234 -4.15 -44.44 5.97
CA SER A 234 -3.66 -44.69 7.35
C SER A 234 -2.81 -43.53 7.91
N LEU A 235 -3.47 -42.69 8.70
CA LEU A 235 -3.15 -42.21 10.06
C LEU A 235 -1.69 -41.89 10.50
N GLY A 236 -1.54 -40.68 11.04
CA GLY A 236 -0.48 -40.31 11.98
C GLY A 236 -0.55 -38.83 12.39
N GLY A 237 -1.60 -38.42 13.11
CA GLY A 237 -1.78 -37.05 13.57
C GLY A 237 -0.93 -36.68 14.80
N LEU A 238 -0.44 -35.44 14.84
CA LEU A 238 -0.11 -34.73 16.08
C LEU A 238 -0.49 -33.25 15.91
N TYR A 239 -1.51 -32.81 16.65
CA TYR A 239 -1.96 -31.42 16.74
C TYR A 239 -1.30 -30.72 17.93
N VAL A 240 -0.89 -29.46 17.77
CA VAL A 240 -0.64 -28.53 18.89
C VAL A 240 -1.65 -27.38 18.82
N LEU A 241 -2.39 -27.23 19.92
CA LEU A 241 -3.47 -26.27 20.14
C LEU A 241 -2.95 -24.86 20.43
N ARG A 242 -3.60 -23.88 19.79
CA ARG A 242 -3.50 -22.44 20.02
C ARG A 242 -4.24 -22.07 21.32
N ARG A 243 -3.66 -21.25 22.19
CA ARG A 243 -4.42 -20.46 23.20
C ARG A 243 -4.30 -18.98 22.87
N LYS A 244 -5.44 -18.35 22.55
CA LYS A 244 -5.62 -16.90 22.62
C LYS A 244 -5.81 -16.51 24.09
N LYS A 245 -5.11 -15.48 24.53
CA LYS A 245 -5.65 -14.41 25.38
C LYS A 245 -5.38 -13.11 24.65
#